data_AF-A0A0B3AMR1-F1
#
_entry.id   AF-A0A0B3AMR1-F1
#
_cell.length_a   1.000
_cell.length_b   1.000
_cell.length_c   1.000
_cell.angle_alpha   90.00
_cell.angle_beta   90.00
_cell.angle_gamma   90.00
#
_symmetry.space_group_name_H-M   'P 1'
#
loop_
_entity.id
_entity.type
_entity.pdbx_description
1 polymer ?
#
loop_
_entity_poly.entity_id
_entity_poly.type
_entity_poly.pdbx_seq_one_letter_code
_entity_poly.pdbx_strand_id
1 'polypeptide(L)' 'MSIAMLKQNADILLEVSRNYERLLEKREQAKNKIEKEQIDIQIKNFKNQFLYLLAAINKLVNQEKNA' A
#
# COMPACT_ATOMS: atom_id res chain seq x y z
N MET A 1 23.83 3.90 4.37
CA MET A 1 22.67 3.11 3.90
C MET A 1 21.40 3.80 4.42
N SER A 2 20.99 4.91 3.81
CA SER A 2 19.98 5.81 4.42
C SER A 2 18.92 6.32 3.42
N ILE A 3 19.31 7.15 2.45
CA ILE A 3 18.35 7.73 1.48
C ILE A 3 17.86 6.73 0.41
N ALA A 4 18.72 5.82 -0.05
CA ALA A 4 18.36 4.89 -1.13
C ALA A 4 17.26 3.88 -0.73
N MET A 5 17.28 3.38 0.51
CA MET A 5 16.24 2.50 1.05
C MET A 5 14.93 3.25 1.29
N LEU A 6 15.00 4.49 1.80
CA LEU A 6 13.82 5.33 1.95
C LEU A 6 13.16 5.64 0.60
N LYS A 7 13.97 5.92 -0.43
CA LYS A 7 13.48 6.14 -1.80
C LYS A 7 12.82 4.88 -2.37
N GLN A 8 13.46 3.72 -2.24
CA GLN A 8 12.89 2.44 -2.68
C GLN A 8 11.55 2.14 -1.97
N ASN A 9 11.46 2.37 -0.66
CA ASN A 9 10.23 2.16 0.08
C ASN A 9 9.12 3.16 -0.31
N ALA A 10 9.47 4.41 -0.62
CA ALA A 10 8.54 5.41 -1.13
C ALA A 10 8.01 5.05 -2.53
N ASP A 11 8.88 4.55 -3.41
CA ASP A 11 8.49 4.07 -4.75
C ASP A 11 7.53 2.87 -4.65
N ILE A 12 7.79 1.93 -3.73
CA ILE A 12 6.89 0.81 -3.44
C ILE A 12 5.54 1.32 -2.90
N LEU A 13 5.53 2.31 -2.00
CA LEU A 13 4.28 2.89 -1.50
C LEU A 13 3.45 3.54 -2.63
N LEU A 14 4.11 4.27 -3.54
CA LEU A 14 3.43 4.89 -4.69
C LEU A 14 2.83 3.85 -5.62
N GLU A 15 3.55 2.77 -5.90
CA GLU A 15 3.05 1.66 -6.71
C GLU A 15 1.85 0.99 -6.03
N VAL A 16 1.94 0.75 -4.72
CA VAL A 16 0.86 0.19 -3.91
C VAL A 16 -0.38 1.10 -3.93
N SER A 17 -0.22 2.42 -3.82
CA SER A 17 -1.33 3.37 -3.92
C SER A 17 -2.01 3.34 -5.29
N ARG A 18 -1.24 3.28 -6.38
CA ARG A 18 -1.80 3.17 -7.75
C ARG A 18 -2.58 1.88 -7.96
N ASN A 19 -2.09 0.77 -7.40
CA ASN A 19 -2.79 -0.51 -7.47
C ASN A 19 -4.09 -0.50 -6.65
N TYR A 20 -4.11 0.22 -5.53
CA TYR A 20 -5.32 0.44 -4.74
C TYR A 20 -6.38 1.23 -5.52
N GLU A 21 -5.99 2.32 -6.18
CA GLU A 21 -6.90 3.10 -7.04
C GLU A 21 -7.52 2.25 -8.15
N ARG A 22 -6.70 1.43 -8.83
CA ARG A 22 -7.21 0.48 -9.85
C ARG A 22 -8.19 -0.54 -9.28
N LEU A 23 -8.00 -1.00 -8.04
CA LEU A 23 -8.95 -1.92 -7.40
C LEU A 23 -10.28 -1.22 -7.09
N LEU A 24 -10.25 0.06 -6.70
CA LEU A 24 -11.47 0.85 -6.51
C LEU A 24 -12.24 1.04 -7.82
N GLU A 25 -11.54 1.38 -8.91
CA GLU A 25 -12.15 1.49 -10.24
C GLU A 25 -12.78 0.17 -10.69
N LYS A 26 -12.06 -0.96 -10.52
CA LYS A 26 -12.59 -2.30 -10.82
C LYS A 26 -13.83 -2.62 -9.99
N ARG A 27 -13.85 -2.23 -8.72
CA ARG A 27 -15.00 -2.43 -7.83
C ARG A 27 -16.22 -1.65 -8.31
N GLU A 28 -16.01 -0.43 -8.79
CA GLU A 28 -17.07 0.42 -9.34
C GLU A 28 -17.66 -0.18 -10.62
N GLN A 29 -16.80 -0.72 -11.48
CA GLN A 29 -17.18 -1.37 -12.74
C GLN A 29 -17.80 -2.77 -12.57
N ALA A 30 -17.49 -3.46 -11.46
CA ALA A 30 -18.01 -4.79 -11.17
C ALA A 30 -19.55 -4.78 -11.08
N LYS A 31 -20.20 -5.66 -11.84
CA LYS A 31 -21.67 -5.73 -11.92
C LYS A 31 -22.26 -6.78 -10.98
N ASN A 32 -21.48 -7.78 -10.59
CA ASN A 32 -21.95 -8.88 -9.74
C ASN A 32 -21.42 -8.75 -8.30
N LYS A 33 -22.18 -9.29 -7.34
CA LYS A 33 -21.89 -9.18 -5.91
C LYS A 33 -20.64 -9.96 -5.49
N ILE A 34 -20.40 -11.13 -6.09
CA ILE A 34 -19.27 -12.00 -5.77
C ILE A 34 -17.94 -11.34 -6.16
N GLU A 35 -17.89 -10.72 -7.34
CA GLU A 35 -16.76 -9.96 -7.85
C GLU A 35 -16.47 -8.74 -6.97
N LYS A 36 -17.51 -8.01 -6.53
CA LYS A 36 -17.34 -6.93 -5.56
C LYS A 36 -16.77 -7.42 -4.23
N GLU A 37 -17.26 -8.55 -3.70
CA GLU A 37 -16.72 -9.15 -2.46
C GLU A 37 -15.26 -9.59 -2.62
N GLN A 38 -14.89 -10.19 -3.76
CA GLN A 38 -13.50 -10.56 -4.04
C GLN A 38 -12.59 -9.33 -4.11
N ILE A 39 -13.04 -8.26 -4.77
CA ILE A 39 -12.29 -7.00 -4.84
C ILE A 39 -12.21 -6.35 -3.44
N ASP A 40 -13.27 -6.40 -2.64
CA ASP A 40 -13.28 -5.89 -1.26
C ASP A 40 -12.29 -6.63 -0.36
N ILE A 41 -12.15 -7.95 -0.52
CA ILE A 41 -11.11 -8.74 0.18
C ILE A 41 -9.71 -8.30 -0.28
N GLN A 42 -9.51 -8.10 -1.57
CA GLN A 42 -8.22 -7.62 -2.12
C GLN A 42 -7.87 -6.23 -1.58
N ILE A 43 -8.82 -5.29 -1.58
CA ILE A 43 -8.70 -3.94 -1.00
C ILE A 43 -8.33 -4.01 0.48
N LYS A 44 -8.99 -4.87 1.27
CA LYS A 44 -8.72 -5.03 2.71
C LYS A 44 -7.30 -5.55 2.96
N ASN A 45 -6.87 -6.57 2.20
CA ASN A 45 -5.51 -7.08 2.28
C ASN A 45 -4.48 -6.02 1.87
N PHE A 46 -4.79 -5.23 0.83
CA PHE A 46 -3.97 -4.11 0.39
C PHE A 46 -3.78 -3.07 1.48
N LYS A 47 -4.86 -2.65 2.14
CA LYS A 47 -4.82 -1.68 3.24
C LYS A 47 -3.87 -2.15 4.36
N ASN A 48 -3.91 -3.43 4.70
CA ASN A 48 -3.02 -3.99 5.73
C ASN A 48 -1.54 -3.95 5.31
N GLN A 49 -1.23 -4.30 4.05
CA GLN A 49 0.13 -4.23 3.53
C GLN A 49 0.66 -2.79 3.49
N PHE A 50 -0.17 -1.83 3.06
CA PHE A 50 0.18 -0.42 3.07
C PHE A 50 0.51 0.09 4.48
N LEU A 51 -0.33 -0.22 5.47
CA LEU A 51 -0.10 0.17 6.86
C LEU A 51 1.19 -0.43 7.43
N TYR A 52 1.50 -1.68 7.09
CA TYR A 52 2.75 -2.33 7.48
C TYR A 52 3.98 -1.63 6.89
N LEU A 53 3.95 -1.32 5.60
CA LEU A 53 5.03 -0.59 4.92
C LEU A 53 5.22 0.82 5.52
N LEU A 54 4.13 1.53 5.79
CA LEU A 54 4.17 2.84 6.42
C LEU A 54 4.81 2.79 7.82
N ALA A 55 4.45 1.77 8.62
CA ALA A 55 5.05 1.57 9.94
C ALA A 55 6.55 1.24 9.86
N ALA A 56 6.97 0.42 8.88
CA ALA A 56 8.36 0.08 8.65
C ALA A 56 9.19 1.33 8.26
N ILE A 57 8.67 2.18 7.37
CA ILE A 57 9.32 3.44 6.99
C ILE A 57 9.42 4.37 8.19
N ASN A 58 8.35 4.55 8.97
CA ASN A 58 8.39 5.39 10.17
C ASN A 58 9.44 4.91 11.19
N LYS A 59 9.58 3.59 11.36
CA LYS A 59 10.62 3.02 12.22
C LYS A 59 12.02 3.35 11.70
N LEU A 60 12.26 3.19 10.40
CA LEU A 60 13.56 3.51 9.78
C LEU A 60 13.90 5.00 9.89
N VAL A 61 12.94 5.88 9.61
CA VAL A 61 13.12 7.34 9.75
C VAL A 61 13.46 7.71 11.20
N ASN A 62 12.78 7.11 12.18
CA ASN A 62 13.09 7.37 13.59
C ASN A 62 14.44 6.77 14.02
N GLN A 63 14.90 5.68 13.42
CA GLN A 63 16.23 5.14 13.66
C GLN A 63 17.31 6.08 13.11
N GLU A 64 17.12 6.65 11.92
CA GLU A 64 18.07 7.63 11.36
C GLU A 64 18.10 8.95 12.13
N LYS A 65 16.96 9.43 12.67
CA LYS A 65 16.94 10.67 13.47
C LYS A 65 17.67 10.56 14.82
N ASN A 66 17.81 9.35 15.34
CA ASN A 66 18.39 9.08 16.66
C ASN A 66 19.80 8.45 16.58
N ALA A 67 20.33 8.25 15.37
CA ALA A 67 21.69 7.76 15.10
C ALA A 67 22.61 8.93 14.75
#